data_AF-A0A7K2Z624-F1
#
_entry.id   AF-A0A7K2Z624-F1
#
_cell.length_a   1.000
_cell.length_b   1.000
_cell.length_c   1.000
_cell.angle_alpha   90.00
_cell.angle_beta   90.00
_cell.angle_gamma   90.00
#
_symmetry.space_group_name_H-M   'P 1'
#
loop_
_entity.id
_entity.type
_entity.pdbx_description
1 polymer ?
#
loop_
_entity_poly.entity_id
_entity_poly.type
_entity_poly.pdbx_seq_one_letter_code
_entity_poly.pdbx_strand_id
1 'polypeptide(L)'
;APAAPAPAAAVRRAPATKPATTSRRPGAKKAAAKKTTAAATADVDPRFENGPLAVIDCEDGQVAAYCIGGLVLDVPAKSIPALVDWTLTEARLGQARLHRNGRDADPILALTASALERYGLPAALSEEERHAGRLPAGHKVVKQIERAGLQMTQRGFGPWARLYRDPEGSRRRCVQLCVLPWNALDIREWGRKDDPELLLTMHPADLVQYLGLYAARVMTPRGSTATTGLELMTALRPPTRAEKNPATGEFERAYNEDALTQLYPVVPCEVPDEHPILKGQFARHHMRTPAEMLMEEPYDWCRPLTDEECANPYLVVVDLNMSFAAAANGLAVGLNGPTHLENNPAFDPALPGSWLVDLSHVDLSRVRVNGRTVDGSRLPSPFTPKGDRPEGPAWYATPTVAYAVELGFDVAPIEAYVRTQNGRYLDSWYKRLRDAYVDTMADMGVTTALTESEFLEAMARRKEVDPTMALLETAIKATAKGAIGKLRQRSRGQVPYYEPYPALERVNWRPDIRAAVLANQRVGLHRKLMKTAAAADLYPVAIGTDAIVYPSPGPSPLDVLPHTPEGKPAPGTFRLGVSPGMVKHQGTQTVLWAEQQFEERGGVFNISNLIKTDQSAGEGE
;
A
#
# COMPACT_ATOMS: atom_id res chain seq x y z
N ALA A 1 51.46 20.26 -53.41
CA ALA A 1 50.81 21.40 -54.08
C ALA A 1 49.30 21.23 -53.99
N PRO A 2 48.47 22.30 -53.95
CA PRO A 2 48.77 23.72 -53.66
C PRO A 2 48.70 24.00 -52.13
N ALA A 3 49.05 25.14 -51.52
CA ALA A 3 49.33 26.53 -51.93
C ALA A 3 48.14 27.53 -51.91
N ALA A 4 47.84 28.06 -50.70
CA ALA A 4 47.42 29.44 -50.37
C ALA A 4 46.11 30.03 -50.98
N PRO A 5 45.52 31.14 -50.45
CA PRO A 5 46.01 32.04 -49.39
C PRO A 5 44.99 32.41 -48.27
N ALA A 6 45.45 33.22 -47.33
CA ALA A 6 44.63 34.02 -46.41
C ALA A 6 45.07 35.50 -46.46
N PRO A 7 44.19 36.44 -46.12
CA PRO A 7 44.57 37.67 -45.40
C PRO A 7 43.67 37.84 -44.15
N ALA A 8 44.18 38.05 -42.93
CA ALA A 8 45.03 39.15 -42.43
C ALA A 8 44.30 40.52 -42.54
N ALA A 9 43.71 41.03 -41.44
CA ALA A 9 44.32 41.89 -40.41
C ALA A 9 44.16 43.40 -40.77
N ALA A 10 44.31 44.40 -39.89
CA ALA A 10 44.90 44.48 -38.54
C ALA A 10 44.32 45.70 -37.75
N VAL A 11 45.16 46.28 -36.85
CA VAL A 11 45.01 47.54 -36.07
C VAL A 11 44.34 47.35 -34.69
N ARG A 12 44.94 47.72 -33.53
CA ARG A 12 46.31 48.24 -33.22
C ARG A 12 46.77 47.90 -31.77
N ARG A 13 48.06 48.16 -31.52
CA ARG A 13 48.81 48.28 -30.23
C ARG A 13 48.63 49.71 -29.64
N ALA A 14 48.98 50.13 -28.41
CA ALA A 14 49.64 49.59 -27.19
C ALA A 14 49.45 50.64 -26.03
N PRO A 15 50.39 50.89 -25.08
CA PRO A 15 50.74 50.09 -23.89
C PRO A 15 50.61 50.82 -22.51
N ALA A 16 50.71 50.02 -21.43
CA ALA A 16 51.35 50.30 -20.14
C ALA A 16 51.07 51.59 -19.33
N THR A 17 50.59 51.42 -18.08
CA THR A 17 51.29 51.88 -16.86
C THR A 17 50.91 51.04 -15.63
N LYS A 18 51.92 50.64 -14.85
CA LYS A 18 51.87 50.19 -13.44
C LYS A 18 52.56 51.28 -12.59
N PRO A 19 52.56 51.25 -11.24
CA PRO A 19 51.64 50.59 -10.30
C PRO A 19 51.12 51.54 -9.19
N ALA A 20 50.11 51.11 -8.41
CA ALA A 20 49.98 51.53 -7.01
C ALA A 20 49.23 50.50 -6.14
N THR A 21 49.89 50.12 -5.06
CA THR A 21 49.42 49.42 -3.84
C THR A 21 47.93 49.38 -3.52
N THR A 22 47.41 48.20 -3.15
CA THR A 22 46.97 47.88 -1.76
C THR A 22 46.55 46.42 -1.60
N SER A 23 46.83 45.84 -0.43
CA SER A 23 46.40 44.48 -0.07
C SER A 23 44.93 44.46 0.34
N ARG A 24 44.05 43.86 -0.49
CA ARG A 24 42.75 43.34 -0.07
C ARG A 24 42.40 42.07 -0.84
N ARG A 25 42.27 40.96 -0.12
CA ARG A 25 41.83 39.64 -0.60
C ARG A 25 40.30 39.69 -0.85
N PRO A 26 39.78 39.55 -2.08
CA PRO A 26 38.34 39.61 -2.31
C PRO A 26 37.65 38.32 -1.83
N GLY A 27 36.48 38.47 -1.19
CA GLY A 27 35.74 37.36 -0.60
C GLY A 27 35.08 36.42 -1.60
N ALA A 28 34.63 35.27 -1.09
CA ALA A 28 33.90 34.26 -1.85
C ALA A 28 32.69 34.87 -2.60
N LYS A 29 32.58 34.59 -3.90
CA LYS A 29 31.43 35.02 -4.69
C LYS A 29 30.19 34.29 -4.20
N LYS A 30 29.13 35.05 -3.91
CA LYS A 30 27.77 34.53 -3.67
C LYS A 30 27.41 33.52 -4.75
N ALA A 31 27.09 32.29 -4.34
CA ALA A 31 26.36 31.37 -5.20
C ALA A 31 25.00 32.00 -5.52
N ALA A 32 24.61 31.99 -6.79
CA ALA A 32 23.29 32.47 -7.19
C ALA A 32 22.22 31.59 -6.55
N ALA A 33 21.16 32.19 -6.00
CA ALA A 33 20.04 31.45 -5.46
C ALA A 33 19.44 30.59 -6.57
N LYS A 34 19.57 29.27 -6.43
CA LYS A 34 18.91 28.29 -7.29
C LYS A 34 17.41 28.53 -7.09
N LYS A 35 16.71 28.97 -8.14
CA LYS A 35 15.25 29.09 -8.10
C LYS A 35 14.71 27.71 -7.74
N THR A 36 14.16 27.58 -6.53
CA THR A 36 13.23 26.52 -6.22
C THR A 36 12.13 26.61 -7.27
N THR A 37 11.92 25.51 -7.98
CA THR A 37 10.75 25.36 -8.85
C THR A 37 9.53 25.45 -7.95
N ALA A 38 8.90 26.63 -7.95
CA ALA A 38 7.57 26.77 -7.41
C ALA A 38 6.69 25.76 -8.16
N ALA A 39 6.32 24.69 -7.47
CA ALA A 39 5.24 23.83 -7.92
C ALA A 39 4.05 24.75 -8.20
N ALA A 40 3.42 24.59 -9.36
CA ALA A 40 2.29 25.43 -9.73
C ALA A 40 1.28 25.40 -8.57
N THR A 41 0.94 26.57 -8.03
CA THR A 41 -0.11 26.72 -7.04
C THR A 41 -1.41 26.29 -7.72
N ALA A 42 -1.77 25.01 -7.58
CA ALA A 42 -3.15 24.59 -7.72
C ALA A 42 -3.98 25.50 -6.81
N ASP A 43 -5.10 26.02 -7.31
CA ASP A 43 -6.00 26.87 -6.53
C ASP A 43 -6.32 26.16 -5.21
N VAL A 44 -5.73 26.66 -4.12
CA VAL A 44 -5.99 26.15 -2.78
C VAL A 44 -7.41 26.56 -2.47
N ASP A 45 -8.30 25.58 -2.29
CA ASP A 45 -9.70 25.81 -1.95
C ASP A 45 -9.76 26.74 -0.72
N PRO A 46 -10.31 27.97 -0.81
CA PRO A 46 -10.26 28.94 0.29
C PRO A 46 -10.94 28.48 1.57
N ARG A 47 -11.75 27.41 1.51
CA ARG A 47 -12.35 26.75 2.67
C ARG A 47 -11.33 25.99 3.52
N PHE A 48 -10.19 25.64 2.93
CA PHE A 48 -9.17 24.72 3.44
C PHE A 48 -7.75 25.32 3.34
N GLU A 49 -7.62 26.65 3.40
CA GLU A 49 -6.36 27.37 3.16
C GLU A 49 -5.20 26.95 4.09
N ASN A 50 -5.52 26.48 5.31
CA ASN A 50 -4.54 26.04 6.29
C ASN A 50 -4.20 24.53 6.20
N GLY A 51 -4.81 23.83 5.22
CA GLY A 51 -4.50 22.45 4.88
C GLY A 51 -5.38 21.38 5.55
N PRO A 52 -5.06 20.09 5.34
CA PRO A 52 -5.87 18.95 5.77
C PRO A 52 -5.91 18.71 7.27
N LEU A 53 -4.88 19.15 8.00
CA LEU A 53 -4.67 18.81 9.40
C LEU A 53 -3.77 19.83 10.10
N ALA A 54 -3.86 19.85 11.42
CA ALA A 54 -2.92 20.55 12.29
C ALA A 54 -2.41 19.62 13.40
N VAL A 55 -1.18 19.84 13.87
CA VAL A 55 -0.67 19.28 15.13
C VAL A 55 -0.95 20.31 16.22
N ILE A 56 -1.69 19.90 17.24
CA ILE A 56 -2.05 20.72 18.41
C ILE A 56 -1.09 20.38 19.52
N ASP A 57 -0.40 21.40 20.01
CA ASP A 57 0.63 21.31 21.04
C ASP A 57 0.46 22.45 22.06
N CYS A 58 1.02 22.28 23.26
CA CYS A 58 0.90 23.24 24.36
C CYS A 58 2.26 23.51 25.02
N GLU A 59 2.71 24.77 24.98
CA GLU A 59 3.94 25.24 25.61
C GLU A 59 3.58 26.41 26.55
N ASP A 60 4.10 26.41 27.79
CA ASP A 60 3.79 27.41 28.84
C ASP A 60 2.29 27.74 29.04
N GLY A 61 1.42 26.76 28.77
CA GLY A 61 -0.05 26.88 28.87
C GLY A 61 -0.73 27.58 27.69
N GLN A 62 0.04 28.08 26.72
CA GLN A 62 -0.43 28.55 25.42
C GLN A 62 -0.59 27.36 24.48
N VAL A 63 -1.65 27.36 23.66
CA VAL A 63 -1.96 26.25 22.74
C VAL A 63 -1.80 26.75 21.32
N ALA A 64 -1.01 26.01 20.54
CA ALA A 64 -0.70 26.31 19.16
C ALA A 64 -1.19 25.20 18.24
N ALA A 65 -1.65 25.57 17.04
CA ALA A 65 -1.94 24.65 15.95
C ALA A 65 -0.92 24.84 14.83
N TYR A 66 0.01 23.90 14.72
CA TYR A 66 1.00 23.83 13.66
C TYR A 66 0.35 23.29 12.39
N CYS A 67 0.43 24.04 11.30
CA CYS A 67 -0.18 23.75 10.01
C CYS A 67 0.89 23.52 8.91
N ILE A 68 0.47 23.04 7.74
CA ILE A 68 1.38 22.85 6.59
C ILE A 68 2.00 24.20 6.18
N GLY A 69 3.25 24.17 5.71
CA GLY A 69 3.95 25.36 5.22
C GLY A 69 4.50 26.28 6.31
N GLY A 70 4.54 25.82 7.57
CA GLY A 70 5.11 26.55 8.69
C GLY A 70 4.18 27.59 9.32
N LEU A 71 2.90 27.61 8.94
CA LEU A 71 1.88 28.41 9.61
C LEU A 71 1.64 27.86 11.03
N VAL A 72 1.57 28.76 12.02
CA VAL A 72 1.17 28.46 13.39
C VAL A 72 -0.01 29.36 13.74
N LEU A 73 -1.09 28.76 14.26
CA LEU A 73 -2.29 29.48 14.69
C LEU A 73 -2.44 29.42 16.21
N ASP A 74 -2.81 30.55 16.82
CA ASP A 74 -3.22 30.59 18.22
C ASP A 74 -4.54 29.83 18.41
N VAL A 75 -4.60 28.96 19.41
CA VAL A 75 -5.79 28.14 19.72
C VAL A 75 -6.44 28.65 21.02
N PRO A 76 -7.50 29.49 20.95
CA PRO A 76 -8.16 30.02 22.14
C PRO A 76 -9.00 28.97 22.90
N ALA A 77 -9.18 27.79 22.32
CA ALA A 77 -10.03 26.73 22.84
C ALA A 77 -9.49 26.11 24.14
N LYS A 78 -10.27 26.19 25.22
CA LYS A 78 -9.93 25.67 26.56
C LYS A 78 -10.53 24.28 26.88
N SER A 79 -11.16 23.63 25.91
CA SER A 79 -11.77 22.30 26.04
C SER A 79 -11.85 21.62 24.66
N ILE A 80 -11.94 20.28 24.62
CA ILE A 80 -12.10 19.54 23.36
C ILE A 80 -13.34 19.98 22.55
N PRO A 81 -14.52 20.23 23.14
CA PRO A 81 -15.65 20.77 22.37
C PRO A 81 -15.37 22.14 21.76
N ALA A 82 -14.73 23.05 22.50
CA ALA A 82 -14.36 24.37 21.97
C ALA A 82 -13.29 24.26 20.86
N LEU A 83 -12.40 23.27 20.93
CA LEU A 83 -11.39 23.00 19.91
C LEU A 83 -12.04 22.49 18.61
N VAL A 84 -13.05 21.62 18.72
CA VAL A 84 -13.87 21.17 17.59
C VAL A 84 -14.63 22.34 16.96
N ASP A 85 -15.22 23.23 17.77
CA ASP A 85 -15.96 24.38 17.26
C ASP A 85 -15.02 25.35 16.52
N TRP A 86 -13.91 25.78 17.14
CA TRP A 86 -12.86 26.60 16.51
C TRP A 86 -12.35 25.98 15.19
N THR A 87 -12.16 24.66 15.15
CA THR A 87 -11.72 23.95 13.93
C THR A 87 -12.71 24.08 12.78
N LEU A 88 -14.01 24.09 13.08
CA LEU A 88 -15.09 24.15 12.09
C LEU A 88 -15.50 25.59 11.69
N THR A 89 -15.19 26.59 12.53
CA THR A 89 -15.54 28.00 12.31
C THR A 89 -14.38 28.85 11.80
N GLU A 90 -13.18 28.67 12.34
CA GLU A 90 -12.07 29.61 12.23
C GLU A 90 -10.81 29.00 11.61
N ALA A 91 -10.47 27.74 11.96
CA ALA A 91 -9.18 27.16 11.59
C ALA A 91 -8.99 26.89 10.09
N ARG A 92 -10.06 26.89 9.28
CA ARG A 92 -10.03 26.63 7.82
C ARG A 92 -9.21 25.39 7.44
N LEU A 93 -9.42 24.30 8.19
CA LEU A 93 -8.78 23.00 7.98
C LEU A 93 -9.72 22.05 7.23
N GLY A 94 -9.16 21.18 6.38
CA GLY A 94 -9.85 20.13 5.64
C GLY A 94 -9.19 19.83 4.30
N GLN A 95 -9.78 18.94 3.51
CA GLN A 95 -9.28 18.64 2.16
C GLN A 95 -10.43 18.51 1.17
N ALA A 96 -10.28 19.14 0.00
CA ALA A 96 -11.24 19.01 -1.09
C ALA A 96 -11.40 17.53 -1.52
N ARG A 97 -12.64 17.15 -1.84
CA ARG A 97 -13.02 15.81 -2.30
C ARG A 97 -12.16 15.33 -3.49
N LEU A 98 -11.70 14.09 -3.42
CA LEU A 98 -10.93 13.44 -4.48
C LEU A 98 -11.76 13.08 -5.74
N HIS A 99 -13.09 13.11 -5.63
CA HIS A 99 -14.01 12.84 -6.72
C HIS A 99 -15.17 13.84 -6.69
N ARG A 100 -15.68 14.27 -7.84
CA ARG A 100 -16.77 15.26 -7.96
C ARG A 100 -18.06 14.87 -7.22
N ASN A 101 -18.38 13.57 -7.19
CA ASN A 101 -19.53 13.01 -6.45
C ASN A 101 -19.15 12.58 -5.01
N GLY A 102 -17.89 12.78 -4.62
CA GLY A 102 -17.36 12.45 -3.30
C GLY A 102 -17.67 13.53 -2.26
N ARG A 103 -17.11 13.35 -1.06
CA ARG A 103 -17.23 14.25 0.08
C ARG A 103 -15.87 14.85 0.40
N ASP A 104 -15.86 16.11 0.82
CA ASP A 104 -14.65 16.73 1.37
C ASP A 104 -14.22 15.97 2.64
N ALA A 105 -12.91 15.88 2.85
CA ALA A 105 -12.34 15.20 4.00
C ALA A 105 -12.50 16.04 5.26
N ASP A 106 -12.83 15.36 6.36
CA ASP A 106 -12.93 15.99 7.67
C ASP A 106 -11.53 16.44 8.15
N PRO A 107 -11.38 17.65 8.72
CA PRO A 107 -10.11 18.08 9.31
C PRO A 107 -9.63 17.12 10.40
N ILE A 108 -8.30 16.98 10.49
CA ILE A 108 -7.64 16.19 11.53
C ILE A 108 -6.88 17.10 12.48
N LEU A 109 -7.01 16.84 13.79
CA LEU A 109 -6.15 17.40 14.82
C LEU A 109 -5.31 16.27 15.41
N ALA A 110 -3.99 16.32 15.21
CA ALA A 110 -3.07 15.44 15.90
C ALA A 110 -2.74 16.05 17.27
N LEU A 111 -2.95 15.32 18.36
CA LEU A 111 -2.75 15.84 19.72
C LEU A 111 -1.45 15.27 20.33
N THR A 112 -0.53 16.15 20.72
CA THR A 112 0.71 15.83 21.44
C THR A 112 0.45 15.58 22.94
N ALA A 113 1.42 15.00 23.65
CA ALA A 113 1.29 14.72 25.09
C ALA A 113 0.93 15.96 25.93
N SER A 114 1.52 17.12 25.63
CA SER A 114 1.23 18.39 26.31
C SER A 114 -0.21 18.85 26.05
N ALA A 115 -0.72 18.67 24.82
CA ALA A 115 -2.11 18.96 24.47
C ALA A 115 -3.11 18.03 25.19
N LEU A 116 -2.76 16.76 25.43
CA LEU A 116 -3.59 15.86 26.23
C LEU A 116 -3.73 16.37 27.67
N GLU A 117 -2.63 16.72 28.33
CA GLU A 117 -2.64 17.31 29.67
C GLU A 117 -3.48 18.61 29.70
N ARG A 118 -3.22 19.51 28.74
CA ARG A 118 -3.93 20.78 28.61
C ARG A 118 -5.44 20.64 28.53
N TYR A 119 -5.92 19.59 27.85
CA TYR A 119 -7.34 19.29 27.67
C TYR A 119 -7.94 18.32 28.69
N GLY A 120 -7.15 17.87 29.68
CA GLY A 120 -7.62 16.95 30.73
C GLY A 120 -7.89 15.53 30.21
N LEU A 121 -7.08 15.07 29.27
CA LEU A 121 -7.02 13.69 28.79
C LEU A 121 -5.85 12.95 29.47
N PRO A 122 -5.96 11.64 29.75
CA PRO A 122 -4.86 10.87 30.33
C PRO A 122 -3.71 10.70 29.33
N ALA A 123 -2.46 10.86 29.79
CA ALA A 123 -1.26 10.74 28.95
C ALA A 123 -1.12 9.37 28.27
N ALA A 124 -1.65 8.30 28.88
CA ALA A 124 -1.78 6.98 28.29
C ALA A 124 -3.10 6.32 28.74
N LEU A 125 -3.64 5.41 27.93
CA LEU A 125 -4.81 4.61 28.29
C LEU A 125 -4.45 3.52 29.31
N SER A 126 -5.35 3.27 30.27
CA SER A 126 -5.27 2.10 31.16
C SER A 126 -5.33 0.78 30.36
N GLU A 127 -5.04 -0.35 30.98
CA GLU A 127 -5.15 -1.65 30.31
C GLU A 127 -6.59 -1.95 29.87
N GLU A 128 -7.56 -1.64 30.73
CA GLU A 128 -9.00 -1.78 30.45
C GLU A 128 -9.46 -0.82 29.34
N GLU A 129 -9.02 0.43 29.36
CA GLU A 129 -9.33 1.42 28.31
C GLU A 129 -8.69 1.06 26.97
N ARG A 130 -7.48 0.49 26.99
CA ARG A 130 -6.77 -0.02 25.80
C ARG A 130 -7.47 -1.24 25.23
N HIS A 131 -7.95 -2.15 26.08
CA HIS A 131 -8.75 -3.31 25.67
C HIS A 131 -10.12 -2.89 25.10
N ALA A 132 -10.77 -1.90 25.72
CA ALA A 132 -12.02 -1.30 25.22
C ALA A 132 -11.79 -0.41 23.97
N GLY A 133 -10.55 0.01 23.71
CA GLY A 133 -10.16 0.90 22.63
C GLY A 133 -10.60 2.36 22.79
N ARG A 134 -11.07 2.76 23.98
CA ARG A 134 -11.70 4.08 24.26
C ARG A 134 -11.78 4.41 25.74
N LEU A 135 -11.85 5.69 26.06
CA LEU A 135 -12.23 6.20 27.38
C LEU A 135 -13.67 5.79 27.75
N PRO A 136 -13.96 5.59 29.05
CA PRO A 136 -15.31 5.27 29.52
C PRO A 136 -16.26 6.47 29.37
N ALA A 137 -17.57 6.20 29.18
CA ALA A 137 -18.61 7.23 29.14
C ALA A 137 -18.68 8.08 30.43
N GLY A 138 -18.16 7.56 31.53
CA GLY A 138 -18.02 8.29 32.79
C GLY A 138 -17.01 9.46 32.74
N HIS A 139 -16.08 9.47 31.79
CA HIS A 139 -14.95 10.39 31.75
C HIS A 139 -15.38 11.86 31.58
N LYS A 140 -14.65 12.79 32.23
CA LYS A 140 -14.99 14.22 32.27
C LYS A 140 -15.10 14.83 30.87
N VAL A 141 -14.13 14.54 30.00
CA VAL A 141 -14.10 15.06 28.61
C VAL A 141 -15.23 14.47 27.76
N VAL A 142 -15.56 13.17 27.93
CA VAL A 142 -16.68 12.53 27.21
C VAL A 142 -18.00 13.21 27.58
N LYS A 143 -18.26 13.42 28.87
CA LYS A 143 -19.44 14.17 29.35
C LYS A 143 -19.47 15.62 28.86
N GLN A 144 -18.33 16.27 28.64
CA GLN A 144 -18.29 17.62 28.07
C GLN A 144 -18.66 17.63 26.58
N ILE A 145 -18.22 16.63 25.81
CA ILE A 145 -18.56 16.44 24.40
C ILE A 145 -20.07 16.22 24.24
N GLU A 146 -20.65 15.31 25.02
CA GLU A 146 -22.09 15.04 25.02
C GLU A 146 -22.91 16.30 25.38
N ARG A 147 -22.52 17.03 26.43
CA ARG A 147 -23.17 18.30 26.84
C ARG A 147 -23.06 19.41 25.81
N ALA A 148 -22.04 19.39 24.95
CA ALA A 148 -21.85 20.34 23.85
C ALA A 148 -22.60 19.94 22.56
N GLY A 149 -23.46 18.91 22.64
CA GLY A 149 -24.23 18.39 21.51
C GLY A 149 -23.36 17.73 20.43
N LEU A 150 -22.15 17.31 20.77
CA LEU A 150 -21.27 16.54 19.87
C LEU A 150 -21.55 15.04 20.04
N GLN A 151 -21.66 14.37 18.90
CA GLN A 151 -21.80 12.92 18.79
C GLN A 151 -20.45 12.26 18.52
N MET A 152 -20.36 10.98 18.89
CA MET A 152 -19.22 10.11 18.61
C MET A 152 -19.69 8.87 17.86
N THR A 153 -18.82 8.26 17.07
CA THR A 153 -19.09 6.93 16.51
C THR A 153 -19.11 5.87 17.62
N GLN A 154 -19.61 4.66 17.34
CA GLN A 154 -19.61 3.54 18.30
C GLN A 154 -18.22 3.24 18.92
N ARG A 155 -17.12 3.59 18.22
CA ARG A 155 -15.75 3.49 18.76
C ARG A 155 -15.45 4.44 19.93
N GLY A 156 -16.30 5.43 20.19
CA GLY A 156 -16.13 6.39 21.28
C GLY A 156 -14.89 7.28 21.14
N PHE A 157 -14.36 7.71 22.29
CA PHE A 157 -13.16 8.55 22.39
C PHE A 157 -11.93 7.68 22.63
N GLY A 158 -11.30 7.21 21.55
CA GLY A 158 -10.10 6.38 21.57
C GLY A 158 -8.91 7.03 20.84
N PRO A 159 -7.89 6.25 20.45
CA PRO A 159 -6.71 6.75 19.72
C PRO A 159 -7.09 7.54 18.45
N TRP A 160 -8.14 7.08 17.78
CA TRP A 160 -8.86 7.86 16.78
C TRP A 160 -10.29 8.13 17.24
N ALA A 161 -10.61 9.39 17.47
CA ALA A 161 -11.97 9.83 17.79
C ALA A 161 -12.55 10.65 16.62
N ARG A 162 -13.82 10.44 16.30
CA ARG A 162 -14.57 11.29 15.35
C ARG A 162 -15.67 12.01 16.12
N LEU A 163 -15.56 13.33 16.20
CA LEU A 163 -16.50 14.20 16.89
C LEU A 163 -17.31 14.97 15.84
N TYR A 164 -18.63 14.88 15.89
CA TYR A 164 -19.47 15.47 14.85
C TYR A 164 -20.82 15.95 15.36
N ARG A 165 -21.49 16.80 14.57
CA ARG A 165 -22.91 17.11 14.67
C ARG A 165 -23.58 16.77 13.34
N ASP A 166 -24.91 16.77 13.30
CA ASP A 166 -25.66 16.61 12.06
C ASP A 166 -25.22 17.68 11.02
N PRO A 167 -25.14 17.31 9.73
CA PRO A 167 -24.68 18.20 8.68
C PRO A 167 -25.67 19.34 8.45
N GLU A 168 -25.15 20.53 8.15
CA GLU A 168 -25.94 21.70 7.82
C GLU A 168 -26.01 21.84 6.29
N GLY A 169 -27.08 21.28 5.71
CA GLY A 169 -27.17 21.10 4.25
C GLY A 169 -26.01 20.23 3.74
N SER A 170 -25.17 20.79 2.86
CA SER A 170 -23.96 20.11 2.37
C SER A 170 -22.73 20.29 3.28
N ARG A 171 -22.78 21.17 4.29
CA ARG A 171 -21.66 21.45 5.20
C ARG A 171 -21.54 20.36 6.26
N ARG A 172 -20.49 19.56 6.18
CA ARG A 172 -20.13 18.57 7.20
C ARG A 172 -19.64 19.30 8.46
N ARG A 173 -20.10 18.86 9.64
CA ARG A 173 -19.70 19.40 10.94
C ARG A 173 -18.99 18.31 11.74
N CYS A 174 -17.79 17.94 11.30
CA CYS A 174 -17.08 16.77 11.80
C CYS A 174 -15.57 17.05 11.86
N VAL A 175 -14.94 16.66 12.96
CA VAL A 175 -13.48 16.74 13.20
C VAL A 175 -12.99 15.36 13.62
N GLN A 176 -11.79 14.99 13.19
CA GLN A 176 -11.12 13.77 13.64
C GLN A 176 -9.95 14.11 14.54
N LEU A 177 -9.84 13.42 15.68
CA LEU A 177 -8.72 13.54 16.59
C LEU A 177 -7.80 12.33 16.41
N CYS A 178 -6.51 12.59 16.25
CA CYS A 178 -5.43 11.60 16.18
C CYS A 178 -4.59 11.76 17.47
N VAL A 179 -4.81 10.89 18.45
CA VAL A 179 -4.24 11.03 19.79
C VAL A 179 -2.90 10.30 19.85
N LEU A 180 -1.79 11.03 19.65
CA LEU A 180 -0.48 10.42 19.41
C LEU A 180 -0.04 9.50 20.57
N PRO A 181 -0.10 9.89 21.86
CA PRO A 181 0.33 9.05 22.98
C PRO A 181 -0.50 7.77 23.18
N TRP A 182 -1.64 7.64 22.50
CA TRP A 182 -2.47 6.43 22.55
C TRP A 182 -2.24 5.51 21.34
N ASN A 183 -1.09 5.66 20.66
CA ASN A 183 -0.71 4.87 19.48
C ASN A 183 -1.74 5.01 18.32
N ALA A 184 -2.22 6.23 18.08
CA ALA A 184 -3.08 6.53 16.93
C ALA A 184 -2.35 6.28 15.59
N LEU A 185 -1.06 6.57 15.55
CA LEU A 185 -0.17 6.26 14.43
C LEU A 185 0.69 5.07 14.83
N ASP A 186 0.27 3.85 14.43
CA ASP A 186 0.99 2.62 14.76
C ASP A 186 2.45 2.69 14.27
N ILE A 187 3.39 2.46 15.18
CA ILE A 187 4.82 2.58 14.92
C ILE A 187 5.31 1.73 13.73
N ARG A 188 4.66 0.61 13.45
CA ARG A 188 5.01 -0.30 12.33
C ARG A 188 4.51 0.20 10.98
N GLU A 189 3.54 1.13 10.98
CA GLU A 189 2.93 1.70 9.79
C GLU A 189 3.42 3.13 9.51
N TRP A 190 3.72 3.92 10.56
CA TRP A 190 4.02 5.36 10.46
C TRP A 190 5.41 5.78 10.99
N GLY A 191 6.06 4.94 11.78
CA GLY A 191 7.33 5.25 12.44
C GLY A 191 8.39 4.19 12.15
N ARG A 192 9.24 3.90 13.15
CA ARG A 192 10.25 2.84 13.05
C ARG A 192 10.28 1.99 14.32
N LYS A 193 10.52 0.68 14.19
CA LYS A 193 10.61 -0.22 15.35
C LYS A 193 11.82 0.04 16.25
N ASP A 194 12.92 0.53 15.67
CA ASP A 194 14.16 0.84 16.38
C ASP A 194 14.14 2.20 17.10
N ASP A 195 13.15 3.04 16.80
CA ASP A 195 12.88 4.29 17.52
C ASP A 195 11.35 4.45 17.75
N PRO A 196 10.79 3.78 18.78
CA PRO A 196 9.35 3.79 19.04
C PRO A 196 8.80 5.14 19.51
N GLU A 197 9.66 6.04 19.97
CA GLU A 197 9.30 7.37 20.48
C GLU A 197 9.40 8.46 19.40
N LEU A 198 9.91 8.14 18.21
CA LEU A 198 10.13 9.08 17.11
C LEU A 198 8.93 9.99 16.82
N LEU A 199 7.72 9.44 16.72
CA LEU A 199 6.51 10.22 16.41
C LEU A 199 5.98 11.03 17.60
N LEU A 200 6.39 10.69 18.82
CA LEU A 200 6.01 11.39 20.05
C LEU A 200 7.00 12.52 20.40
N THR A 201 8.24 12.41 19.91
CA THR A 201 9.34 13.37 20.13
C THR A 201 9.64 14.26 18.91
N MET A 202 9.13 13.91 17.73
CA MET A 202 9.19 14.75 16.53
C MET A 202 8.52 16.11 16.77
N HIS A 203 9.23 17.18 16.43
CA HIS A 203 8.73 18.54 16.61
C HIS A 203 7.40 18.75 15.83
N PRO A 204 6.39 19.43 16.40
CA PRO A 204 5.07 19.58 15.78
C PRO A 204 5.08 20.10 14.34
N ALA A 205 6.00 21.01 14.02
CA ALA A 205 6.16 21.57 12.67
C ALA A 205 6.64 20.54 11.62
N ASP A 206 7.46 19.56 12.03
CA ASP A 206 7.95 18.49 11.15
C ASP A 206 6.88 17.40 11.00
N LEU A 207 6.21 17.05 12.10
CA LEU A 207 5.11 16.08 12.09
C LEU A 207 3.95 16.52 11.20
N VAL A 208 3.60 17.82 11.21
CA VAL A 208 2.56 18.34 10.28
C VAL A 208 3.02 18.36 8.83
N GLN A 209 4.31 18.59 8.52
CA GLN A 209 4.79 18.44 7.14
C GLN A 209 4.74 16.98 6.69
N TYR A 210 5.16 16.04 7.54
CA TYR A 210 5.14 14.59 7.24
C TYR A 210 3.72 14.09 6.95
N LEU A 211 2.79 14.29 7.90
CA LEU A 211 1.39 13.88 7.75
C LEU A 211 0.68 14.67 6.63
N GLY A 212 1.06 15.93 6.44
CA GLY A 212 0.54 16.79 5.38
C GLY A 212 0.92 16.32 3.98
N LEU A 213 2.17 15.91 3.77
CA LEU A 213 2.64 15.36 2.51
C LEU A 213 2.02 13.98 2.23
N TYR A 214 1.84 13.13 3.25
CA TYR A 214 1.02 11.92 3.14
C TYR A 214 -0.41 12.27 2.70
N ALA A 215 -1.05 13.28 3.32
CA ALA A 215 -2.40 13.67 2.97
C ALA A 215 -2.54 14.24 1.55
N ALA A 216 -1.52 14.93 1.03
CA ALA A 216 -1.49 15.43 -0.33
C ALA A 216 -1.36 14.30 -1.37
N ARG A 217 -0.41 13.38 -1.16
CA ARG A 217 -0.12 12.25 -2.06
C ARG A 217 -1.18 11.15 -1.98
N VAL A 218 -1.45 10.71 -0.76
CA VAL A 218 -2.53 9.79 -0.38
C VAL A 218 -3.71 10.64 0.10
N MET A 219 -4.36 10.38 1.22
CA MET A 219 -5.49 11.20 1.69
C MET A 219 -5.32 11.52 3.16
N THR A 220 -6.13 12.42 3.72
CA THR A 220 -6.10 12.68 5.16
C THR A 220 -6.14 11.35 5.95
N PRO A 221 -5.18 11.08 6.85
CA PRO A 221 -5.11 9.80 7.56
C PRO A 221 -6.39 9.51 8.35
N ARG A 222 -6.96 8.30 8.24
CA ARG A 222 -8.20 7.93 8.94
C ARG A 222 -8.08 6.57 9.60
N GLY A 223 -7.70 6.54 10.88
CA GLY A 223 -7.38 5.30 11.57
C GLY A 223 -6.02 4.75 11.10
N SER A 224 -5.86 3.42 11.14
CA SER A 224 -4.67 2.78 10.57
C SER A 224 -4.53 3.03 9.06
N THR A 225 -3.33 2.89 8.51
CA THR A 225 -3.05 3.00 7.07
C THR A 225 -3.95 2.07 6.25
N ALA A 226 -4.19 0.84 6.74
CA ALA A 226 -5.14 -0.11 6.17
C ALA A 226 -6.59 0.41 6.10
N THR A 227 -7.01 1.23 7.08
CA THR A 227 -8.33 1.89 7.07
C THR A 227 -8.33 3.05 6.06
N THR A 228 -7.28 3.86 6.07
CA THR A 228 -7.09 4.98 5.13
C THR A 228 -7.13 4.51 3.68
N GLY A 229 -6.48 3.38 3.37
CA GLY A 229 -6.46 2.81 2.02
C GLY A 229 -7.82 2.24 1.57
N LEU A 230 -8.67 1.76 2.49
CA LEU A 230 -10.07 1.42 2.17
C LEU A 230 -10.93 2.67 1.94
N GLU A 231 -10.76 3.69 2.78
CA GLU A 231 -11.47 4.96 2.63
C GLU A 231 -11.06 5.68 1.33
N LEU A 232 -9.82 5.48 0.86
CA LEU A 232 -9.33 5.97 -0.43
C LEU A 232 -10.06 5.33 -1.61
N MET A 233 -10.37 4.03 -1.56
CA MET A 233 -11.19 3.36 -2.58
C MET A 233 -12.57 4.04 -2.67
N THR A 234 -13.22 4.23 -1.52
CA THR A 234 -14.53 4.92 -1.41
C THR A 234 -14.45 6.39 -1.83
N ALA A 235 -13.37 7.10 -1.54
CA ALA A 235 -13.22 8.52 -1.90
C ALA A 235 -13.02 8.73 -3.41
N LEU A 236 -12.37 7.77 -4.09
CA LEU A 236 -12.14 7.79 -5.54
C LEU A 236 -13.30 7.18 -6.35
N ARG A 237 -14.06 6.25 -5.76
CA ARG A 237 -15.27 5.62 -6.31
C ARG A 237 -16.40 5.71 -5.27
N PRO A 238 -17.00 6.90 -5.06
CA PRO A 238 -18.06 7.06 -4.07
C PRO A 238 -19.30 6.24 -4.45
N PRO A 239 -20.04 5.67 -3.48
CA PRO A 239 -21.19 4.81 -3.77
C PRO A 239 -22.35 5.53 -4.45
N THR A 240 -22.44 6.86 -4.31
CA THR A 240 -23.63 7.65 -4.65
C THR A 240 -23.30 8.94 -5.40
N ARG A 241 -24.26 9.44 -6.18
CA ARG A 241 -24.25 10.75 -6.83
C ARG A 241 -25.55 11.49 -6.56
N ALA A 242 -25.51 12.82 -6.64
CA ALA A 242 -26.73 13.61 -6.77
C ALA A 242 -27.15 13.62 -8.24
N GLU A 243 -28.40 13.29 -8.52
CA GLU A 243 -28.96 13.19 -9.86
C GLU A 243 -30.23 14.04 -9.93
N LYS A 244 -30.37 14.86 -10.97
CA LYS A 244 -31.51 15.77 -11.08
C LYS A 244 -32.70 15.03 -11.68
N ASN A 245 -33.79 14.91 -10.92
CA ASN A 245 -35.04 14.35 -11.40
C ASN A 245 -35.58 15.24 -12.54
N PRO A 246 -35.83 14.71 -13.75
CA PRO A 246 -36.24 15.51 -14.90
C PRO A 246 -37.69 16.04 -14.80
N ALA A 247 -38.54 15.43 -13.97
CA ALA A 247 -39.94 15.81 -13.79
C ALA A 247 -40.14 16.87 -12.69
N THR A 248 -39.43 16.76 -11.55
CA THR A 248 -39.54 17.70 -10.42
C THR A 248 -38.48 18.80 -10.45
N GLY A 249 -37.33 18.53 -11.09
CA GLY A 249 -36.15 19.39 -11.06
C GLY A 249 -35.34 19.31 -9.76
N GLU A 250 -35.75 18.49 -8.79
CA GLU A 250 -35.04 18.28 -7.52
C GLU A 250 -33.83 17.35 -7.70
N PHE A 251 -32.89 17.38 -6.74
CA PHE A 251 -31.74 16.48 -6.72
C PHE A 251 -32.00 15.29 -5.80
N GLU A 252 -31.99 14.10 -6.37
CA GLU A 252 -32.18 12.82 -5.68
C GLU A 252 -30.87 12.05 -5.56
N ARG A 253 -30.87 11.01 -4.71
CA ARG A 253 -29.72 10.10 -4.54
C ARG A 253 -29.77 9.00 -5.60
N ALA A 254 -28.82 9.02 -6.52
CA ALA A 254 -28.54 7.90 -7.42
C ALA A 254 -27.24 7.18 -7.02
N TYR A 255 -26.98 6.03 -7.65
CA TYR A 255 -25.77 5.23 -7.45
C TYR A 255 -24.72 5.50 -8.55
N ASN A 256 -23.43 5.34 -8.25
CA ASN A 256 -22.40 5.35 -9.30
C ASN A 256 -22.19 3.91 -9.80
N GLU A 257 -22.21 3.73 -11.13
CA GLU A 257 -22.11 2.42 -11.80
C GLU A 257 -20.72 1.77 -11.69
N ASP A 258 -19.69 2.57 -11.41
CA ASP A 258 -18.28 2.17 -11.29
C ASP A 258 -17.81 1.98 -9.83
N ALA A 259 -18.76 1.93 -8.89
CA ALA A 259 -18.51 1.90 -7.45
C ALA A 259 -19.16 0.71 -6.74
N LEU A 260 -18.69 0.43 -5.52
CA LEU A 260 -19.38 -0.47 -4.60
C LEU A 260 -20.48 0.34 -3.89
N THR A 261 -21.74 -0.01 -4.11
CA THR A 261 -22.90 0.84 -3.78
C THR A 261 -23.63 0.42 -2.49
N GLN A 262 -23.57 -0.87 -2.16
CA GLN A 262 -24.26 -1.51 -1.03
C GLN A 262 -23.50 -2.76 -0.56
N LEU A 263 -23.88 -3.30 0.60
CA LEU A 263 -23.44 -4.62 1.03
C LEU A 263 -24.12 -5.68 0.16
N TYR A 264 -23.35 -6.64 -0.34
CA TYR A 264 -23.86 -7.75 -1.16
C TYR A 264 -23.79 -9.07 -0.37
N PRO A 265 -24.65 -10.06 -0.70
CA PRO A 265 -24.51 -11.41 -0.20
C PRO A 265 -23.13 -11.99 -0.53
N VAL A 266 -22.65 -12.87 0.34
CA VAL A 266 -21.35 -13.55 0.23
C VAL A 266 -21.56 -15.06 0.29
N VAL A 267 -20.73 -15.83 -0.40
CA VAL A 267 -20.91 -17.28 -0.59
C VAL A 267 -19.96 -18.09 0.28
N PRO A 268 -20.31 -19.35 0.66
CA PRO A 268 -19.53 -20.15 1.61
C PRO A 268 -18.04 -20.28 1.25
N CYS A 269 -17.70 -20.50 -0.02
CA CYS A 269 -16.31 -20.67 -0.44
C CYS A 269 -15.46 -19.39 -0.27
N GLU A 270 -16.04 -18.19 -0.39
CA GLU A 270 -15.30 -16.92 -0.34
C GLU A 270 -14.97 -16.46 1.11
N VAL A 271 -15.79 -16.83 2.10
CA VAL A 271 -15.69 -16.29 3.47
C VAL A 271 -14.63 -17.00 4.34
N PRO A 272 -14.08 -16.36 5.39
CA PRO A 272 -13.20 -17.02 6.37
C PRO A 272 -13.99 -17.97 7.28
N ASP A 273 -13.31 -18.91 7.93
CA ASP A 273 -13.95 -20.02 8.66
C ASP A 273 -14.80 -19.58 9.85
N GLU A 274 -14.49 -18.42 10.46
CA GLU A 274 -15.29 -17.86 11.55
C GLU A 274 -16.59 -17.16 11.11
N HIS A 275 -16.90 -17.11 9.81
CA HIS A 275 -17.97 -16.27 9.28
C HIS A 275 -19.38 -16.81 9.62
N PRO A 276 -20.35 -15.97 10.06
CA PRO A 276 -21.66 -16.41 10.53
C PRO A 276 -22.46 -17.32 9.58
N ILE A 277 -22.31 -17.17 8.25
CA ILE A 277 -23.05 -18.02 7.29
C ILE A 277 -22.67 -19.51 7.38
N LEU A 278 -21.49 -19.83 7.90
CA LEU A 278 -21.01 -21.21 8.04
C LEU A 278 -21.54 -21.90 9.31
N LYS A 279 -22.29 -21.18 10.16
CA LYS A 279 -22.83 -21.68 11.44
C LYS A 279 -23.74 -22.89 11.20
N GLY A 280 -23.28 -24.06 11.64
CA GLY A 280 -24.00 -25.33 11.49
C GLY A 280 -23.83 -26.02 10.12
N GLN A 281 -23.02 -25.48 9.21
CA GLN A 281 -22.72 -26.15 7.93
C GLN A 281 -21.70 -27.29 8.07
N PHE A 282 -20.75 -27.17 9.00
CA PHE A 282 -19.66 -28.12 9.19
C PHE A 282 -19.60 -28.68 10.61
N ALA A 283 -19.01 -29.86 10.75
CA ALA A 283 -18.71 -30.46 12.03
C ALA A 283 -17.76 -29.60 12.87
N ARG A 284 -17.82 -29.74 14.19
CA ARG A 284 -16.90 -29.04 15.11
C ARG A 284 -15.46 -29.47 14.81
N HIS A 285 -14.57 -28.51 14.58
CA HIS A 285 -13.17 -28.71 14.14
C HIS A 285 -12.97 -29.24 12.72
N HIS A 286 -13.99 -29.16 11.85
CA HIS A 286 -13.78 -29.38 10.41
C HIS A 286 -12.78 -28.37 9.83
N MET A 287 -11.79 -28.87 9.09
CA MET A 287 -10.85 -28.05 8.33
C MET A 287 -11.31 -28.07 6.87
N ARG A 288 -11.77 -26.93 6.37
CA ARG A 288 -12.28 -26.85 4.99
C ARG A 288 -11.17 -27.12 3.98
N THR A 289 -11.50 -27.97 3.02
CA THR A 289 -10.66 -28.38 1.89
C THR A 289 -10.67 -27.31 0.78
N PRO A 290 -9.74 -27.38 -0.20
CA PRO A 290 -9.78 -26.52 -1.39
C PRO A 290 -11.11 -26.60 -2.18
N ALA A 291 -11.85 -27.71 -2.08
CA ALA A 291 -13.18 -27.87 -2.69
C ALA A 291 -14.31 -27.15 -1.92
N GLU A 292 -14.05 -26.66 -0.70
CA GLU A 292 -15.02 -25.99 0.18
C GLU A 292 -14.68 -24.51 0.44
N MET A 293 -13.47 -24.08 0.05
CA MET A 293 -12.94 -22.75 0.36
C MET A 293 -12.01 -22.24 -0.75
N LEU A 294 -12.20 -20.98 -1.14
CA LEU A 294 -11.36 -20.25 -2.07
C LEU A 294 -10.02 -19.89 -1.42
N MET A 295 -8.99 -20.66 -1.74
CA MET A 295 -7.64 -20.55 -1.15
C MET A 295 -6.71 -19.63 -1.95
N GLU A 296 -7.18 -18.44 -2.32
CA GLU A 296 -6.38 -17.45 -3.03
C GLU A 296 -5.51 -16.65 -2.06
N GLU A 297 -4.28 -17.11 -1.87
CA GLU A 297 -3.23 -16.49 -1.05
C GLU A 297 -1.90 -16.35 -1.85
N PRO A 298 -0.96 -15.50 -1.41
CA PRO A 298 0.38 -15.39 -2.00
C PRO A 298 1.19 -16.69 -1.90
N TYR A 299 2.33 -16.74 -2.58
CA TYR A 299 3.23 -17.89 -2.46
C TYR A 299 3.88 -17.99 -1.08
N ASP A 300 3.92 -19.20 -0.54
CA ASP A 300 4.83 -19.64 0.52
C ASP A 300 5.35 -21.02 0.12
N TRP A 301 6.40 -21.02 -0.72
CA TRP A 301 6.97 -22.22 -1.36
C TRP A 301 8.49 -22.20 -1.24
N CYS A 302 9.07 -23.39 -1.10
CA CYS A 302 10.50 -23.62 -1.21
C CYS A 302 10.79 -25.05 -1.66
N ARG A 303 12.00 -25.29 -2.16
CA ARG A 303 12.54 -26.62 -2.46
C ARG A 303 14.01 -26.71 -2.04
N PRO A 304 14.57 -27.92 -1.88
CA PRO A 304 16.02 -28.08 -1.78
C PRO A 304 16.75 -27.48 -2.99
N LEU A 305 17.98 -27.03 -2.76
CA LEU A 305 18.93 -26.74 -3.84
C LEU A 305 19.30 -28.05 -4.55
N THR A 306 19.59 -27.98 -5.85
CA THR A 306 20.26 -29.07 -6.58
C THR A 306 21.77 -29.00 -6.36
N ASP A 307 22.49 -30.09 -6.63
CA ASP A 307 23.96 -30.16 -6.51
C ASP A 307 24.69 -29.05 -7.30
N GLU A 308 24.16 -28.66 -8.46
CA GLU A 308 24.67 -27.55 -9.27
C GLU A 308 24.36 -26.18 -8.65
N GLU A 309 23.18 -26.00 -8.05
CA GLU A 309 22.83 -24.77 -7.34
C GLU A 309 23.70 -24.60 -6.09
N CYS A 310 24.03 -25.69 -5.39
CA CYS A 310 24.96 -25.69 -4.26
C CYS A 310 26.39 -25.25 -4.60
N ALA A 311 26.79 -25.29 -5.88
CA ALA A 311 28.07 -24.75 -6.33
C ALA A 311 28.08 -23.21 -6.40
N ASN A 312 26.93 -22.54 -6.29
CA ASN A 312 26.87 -21.08 -6.24
C ASN A 312 27.27 -20.55 -4.85
N PRO A 313 28.07 -19.48 -4.77
CA PRO A 313 28.45 -18.89 -3.49
C PRO A 313 27.29 -18.17 -2.77
N TYR A 314 26.28 -17.66 -3.49
CA TYR A 314 25.24 -16.78 -2.93
C TYR A 314 23.81 -17.23 -3.21
N LEU A 315 22.92 -16.88 -2.28
CA LEU A 315 21.48 -16.73 -2.50
C LEU A 315 21.13 -15.25 -2.51
N VAL A 316 20.55 -14.77 -3.62
CA VAL A 316 20.14 -13.38 -3.81
C VAL A 316 18.62 -13.30 -3.83
N VAL A 317 18.05 -12.31 -3.12
CA VAL A 317 16.61 -12.11 -3.05
C VAL A 317 16.18 -10.85 -3.81
N VAL A 318 15.29 -11.04 -4.77
CA VAL A 318 14.62 -9.98 -5.51
C VAL A 318 13.16 -9.88 -5.07
N ASP A 319 12.71 -8.67 -4.72
CA ASP A 319 11.37 -8.44 -4.17
C ASP A 319 10.56 -7.47 -5.04
N LEU A 320 9.29 -7.80 -5.33
CA LEU A 320 8.43 -6.99 -6.19
C LEU A 320 7.90 -5.75 -5.46
N ASN A 321 8.20 -4.57 -6.00
CA ASN A 321 7.68 -3.32 -5.45
C ASN A 321 6.14 -3.27 -5.51
N MET A 322 5.50 -3.13 -4.35
CA MET A 322 4.05 -2.97 -4.19
C MET A 322 3.21 -4.04 -4.94
N SER A 323 3.61 -5.31 -4.86
CA SER A 323 3.05 -6.43 -5.64
C SER A 323 1.52 -6.45 -5.72
N PHE A 324 0.81 -6.39 -4.59
CA PHE A 324 -0.66 -6.41 -4.55
C PHE A 324 -1.32 -5.18 -5.17
N ALA A 325 -0.71 -4.00 -5.06
CA ALA A 325 -1.24 -2.81 -5.71
C ALA A 325 -1.01 -2.89 -7.23
N ALA A 326 0.16 -3.36 -7.67
CA ALA A 326 0.42 -3.62 -9.09
C ALA A 326 -0.55 -4.66 -9.67
N ALA A 327 -0.90 -5.70 -8.89
CA ALA A 327 -1.89 -6.71 -9.27
C ALA A 327 -3.35 -6.21 -9.29
N ALA A 328 -3.64 -5.07 -8.66
CA ALA A 328 -4.96 -4.43 -8.76
C ALA A 328 -5.13 -3.58 -10.03
N ASN A 329 -4.04 -3.26 -10.73
CA ASN A 329 -4.06 -2.41 -11.93
C ASN A 329 -4.72 -3.13 -13.13
N GLY A 330 -5.76 -2.54 -13.71
CA GLY A 330 -6.46 -3.08 -14.87
C GLY A 330 -7.41 -4.24 -14.56
N LEU A 331 -7.44 -4.72 -13.31
CA LEU A 331 -8.22 -5.87 -12.89
C LEU A 331 -9.72 -5.54 -12.91
N ALA A 332 -10.48 -6.27 -13.73
CA ALA A 332 -11.94 -6.24 -13.68
C ALA A 332 -12.42 -6.97 -12.43
N VAL A 333 -13.26 -6.32 -11.62
CA VAL A 333 -13.80 -6.88 -10.37
C VAL A 333 -15.31 -6.69 -10.32
N GLY A 334 -16.01 -7.58 -9.62
CA GLY A 334 -17.45 -7.55 -9.53
C GLY A 334 -17.97 -6.34 -8.75
N LEU A 335 -18.97 -5.67 -9.30
CA LEU A 335 -19.64 -4.53 -8.68
C LEU A 335 -21.01 -4.89 -8.09
N ASN A 336 -21.55 -6.07 -8.43
CA ASN A 336 -22.76 -6.63 -7.84
C ASN A 336 -22.51 -7.88 -6.97
N GLY A 337 -23.60 -8.52 -6.54
CA GLY A 337 -23.59 -9.76 -5.76
C GLY A 337 -23.42 -11.02 -6.61
N PRO A 338 -23.20 -12.18 -5.97
CA PRO A 338 -22.98 -13.45 -6.63
C PRO A 338 -24.21 -13.91 -7.42
N THR A 339 -23.99 -14.34 -8.66
CA THR A 339 -24.89 -15.19 -9.45
C THR A 339 -24.29 -16.60 -9.48
N HIS A 340 -25.06 -17.59 -9.02
CA HIS A 340 -24.63 -19.00 -9.02
C HIS A 340 -24.90 -19.61 -10.40
N LEU A 341 -23.90 -20.28 -10.95
CA LEU A 341 -23.95 -21.03 -12.20
C LEU A 341 -23.66 -22.50 -11.89
N GLU A 342 -24.61 -23.37 -12.19
CA GLU A 342 -24.55 -24.81 -11.96
C GLU A 342 -24.44 -25.58 -13.28
N ASN A 343 -24.32 -26.91 -13.20
CA ASN A 343 -24.40 -27.84 -14.34
C ASN A 343 -23.28 -27.67 -15.39
N ASN A 344 -22.04 -27.52 -14.92
CA ASN A 344 -20.83 -27.36 -15.72
C ASN A 344 -20.85 -26.12 -16.65
N PRO A 345 -20.86 -24.89 -16.08
CA PRO A 345 -20.95 -23.67 -16.88
C PRO A 345 -19.69 -23.45 -17.72
N ALA A 346 -19.88 -22.88 -18.92
CA ALA A 346 -18.75 -22.44 -19.75
C ALA A 346 -17.93 -21.37 -19.01
N PHE A 347 -16.60 -21.49 -19.07
CA PHE A 347 -15.71 -20.50 -18.48
C PHE A 347 -15.68 -19.21 -19.32
N ASP A 348 -15.93 -18.07 -18.67
CA ASP A 348 -15.78 -16.74 -19.26
C ASP A 348 -14.73 -15.93 -18.48
N PRO A 349 -13.55 -15.65 -19.07
CA PRO A 349 -12.51 -14.85 -18.40
C PRO A 349 -12.91 -13.38 -18.18
N ALA A 350 -13.99 -12.89 -18.81
CA ALA A 350 -14.52 -11.55 -18.59
C ALA A 350 -15.49 -11.44 -17.39
N LEU A 351 -15.88 -12.56 -16.77
CA LEU A 351 -16.72 -12.60 -15.57
C LEU A 351 -15.88 -12.79 -14.30
N PRO A 352 -15.74 -11.75 -13.43
CA PRO A 352 -15.11 -11.93 -12.13
C PRO A 352 -15.95 -12.85 -11.26
N GLY A 353 -15.33 -13.84 -10.65
CA GLY A 353 -16.02 -14.83 -9.85
C GLY A 353 -15.10 -15.88 -9.24
N SER A 354 -15.74 -16.74 -8.46
CA SER A 354 -15.15 -17.92 -7.82
C SER A 354 -15.63 -19.15 -8.60
N TRP A 355 -14.73 -20.00 -9.08
CA TRP A 355 -15.02 -21.13 -9.96
C TRP A 355 -14.52 -22.42 -9.33
N LEU A 356 -15.36 -23.45 -9.23
CA LEU A 356 -14.94 -24.79 -8.83
C LEU A 356 -14.45 -25.53 -10.08
N VAL A 357 -13.15 -25.82 -10.16
CA VAL A 357 -12.52 -26.45 -11.34
C VAL A 357 -11.56 -27.54 -10.88
N ASP A 358 -11.46 -28.64 -11.61
CA ASP A 358 -10.34 -29.57 -11.46
C ASP A 358 -9.16 -29.11 -12.32
N LEU A 359 -8.01 -28.87 -11.69
CA LEU A 359 -6.74 -28.52 -12.35
C LEU A 359 -5.63 -29.53 -12.02
N SER A 360 -5.97 -30.69 -11.45
CA SER A 360 -5.02 -31.75 -11.10
C SER A 360 -4.32 -32.39 -12.29
N HIS A 361 -4.87 -32.23 -13.51
CA HIS A 361 -4.26 -32.65 -14.77
C HIS A 361 -3.15 -31.74 -15.27
N VAL A 362 -3.05 -30.49 -14.77
CA VAL A 362 -2.09 -29.49 -15.28
C VAL A 362 -0.64 -29.88 -14.98
N ASP A 363 0.20 -29.85 -16.01
CA ASP A 363 1.59 -30.32 -15.98
C ASP A 363 2.52 -29.27 -16.63
N LEU A 364 3.21 -28.48 -15.80
CA LEU A 364 4.02 -27.35 -16.24
C LEU A 364 5.15 -27.73 -17.22
N SER A 365 5.62 -28.99 -17.21
CA SER A 365 6.65 -29.48 -18.14
C SER A 365 6.21 -29.44 -19.61
N ARG A 366 4.89 -29.44 -19.86
CA ARG A 366 4.28 -29.36 -21.20
C ARG A 366 4.21 -27.93 -21.74
N VAL A 367 4.31 -26.93 -20.87
CA VAL A 367 4.19 -25.51 -21.25
C VAL A 367 5.41 -25.10 -22.06
N ARG A 368 5.18 -24.38 -23.16
CA ARG A 368 6.23 -23.80 -23.99
C ARG A 368 6.24 -22.29 -23.89
N VAL A 369 7.38 -21.73 -23.52
CA VAL A 369 7.64 -20.29 -23.45
C VAL A 369 8.69 -19.95 -24.49
N ASN A 370 8.36 -19.08 -25.44
CA ASN A 370 9.23 -18.72 -26.57
C ASN A 370 9.81 -19.95 -27.32
N GLY A 371 9.02 -21.03 -27.43
CA GLY A 371 9.41 -22.29 -28.08
C GLY A 371 10.24 -23.25 -27.22
N ARG A 372 10.63 -22.88 -25.99
CA ARG A 372 11.36 -23.73 -25.04
C ARG A 372 10.42 -24.30 -23.98
N THR A 373 10.67 -25.54 -23.57
CA THR A 373 10.14 -26.10 -22.32
C THR A 373 11.02 -25.66 -21.14
N VAL A 374 10.50 -25.76 -19.92
CA VAL A 374 11.23 -25.50 -18.67
C VAL A 374 11.10 -26.70 -17.75
N ASP A 375 11.99 -26.82 -16.76
CA ASP A 375 11.83 -27.82 -15.70
C ASP A 375 10.67 -27.41 -14.76
N GLY A 376 9.50 -27.99 -15.01
CA GLY A 376 8.30 -27.78 -14.21
C GLY A 376 8.40 -28.30 -12.77
N SER A 377 9.38 -29.15 -12.43
CA SER A 377 9.59 -29.64 -11.07
C SER A 377 10.32 -28.64 -10.16
N ARG A 378 11.09 -27.72 -10.76
CA ARG A 378 11.79 -26.62 -10.07
C ARG A 378 10.97 -25.33 -9.97
N LEU A 379 9.68 -25.39 -10.32
CA LEU A 379 8.75 -24.26 -10.30
C LEU A 379 7.52 -24.57 -9.43
N PRO A 380 7.00 -23.60 -8.66
CA PRO A 380 5.75 -23.77 -7.94
C PRO A 380 4.55 -23.78 -8.89
N SER A 381 3.59 -24.66 -8.65
CA SER A 381 2.24 -24.59 -9.22
C SER A 381 1.63 -23.18 -9.03
N PRO A 382 1.06 -22.54 -10.07
CA PRO A 382 0.34 -21.28 -9.91
C PRO A 382 -1.06 -21.44 -9.29
N PHE A 383 -1.50 -22.68 -9.07
CA PHE A 383 -2.86 -22.98 -8.62
C PHE A 383 -2.98 -23.13 -7.10
N THR A 384 -1.87 -23.28 -6.37
CA THR A 384 -1.89 -23.37 -4.90
C THR A 384 -0.96 -22.33 -4.27
N PRO A 385 -1.28 -21.78 -3.08
CA PRO A 385 -0.36 -20.90 -2.33
C PRO A 385 0.95 -21.58 -1.95
N LYS A 386 0.91 -22.90 -1.74
CA LYS A 386 2.09 -23.71 -1.37
C LYS A 386 2.92 -24.18 -2.56
N GLY A 387 2.51 -23.91 -3.80
CA GLY A 387 3.23 -24.35 -5.00
C GLY A 387 3.08 -25.84 -5.33
N ASP A 388 2.33 -26.60 -4.53
CA ASP A 388 1.98 -27.99 -4.81
C ASP A 388 1.01 -28.13 -6.00
N ARG A 389 1.11 -29.25 -6.72
CA ARG A 389 0.15 -29.60 -7.77
C ARG A 389 -1.24 -29.85 -7.13
N PRO A 390 -2.36 -29.34 -7.70
CA PRO A 390 -3.69 -29.68 -7.21
C PRO A 390 -3.95 -31.20 -7.27
N GLU A 391 -4.65 -31.73 -6.27
CA GLU A 391 -4.98 -33.16 -6.18
C GLU A 391 -6.41 -33.48 -6.69
N GLY A 392 -7.21 -32.46 -7.01
CA GLY A 392 -8.56 -32.58 -7.55
C GLY A 392 -9.26 -31.22 -7.68
N PRO A 393 -10.61 -31.20 -7.68
CA PRO A 393 -11.42 -29.99 -7.73
C PRO A 393 -11.11 -29.00 -6.58
N ALA A 394 -10.97 -27.72 -6.92
CA ALA A 394 -10.82 -26.64 -5.95
C ALA A 394 -11.43 -25.33 -6.43
N TRP A 395 -11.72 -24.42 -5.49
CA TRP A 395 -12.19 -23.07 -5.80
C TRP A 395 -11.03 -22.16 -6.18
N TYR A 396 -11.15 -21.52 -7.35
CA TYR A 396 -10.19 -20.57 -7.91
C TYR A 396 -10.87 -19.26 -8.29
N ALA A 397 -10.15 -18.14 -8.20
CA ALA A 397 -10.65 -16.88 -8.76
C ALA A 397 -10.44 -16.86 -10.29
N THR A 398 -11.25 -16.08 -11.02
CA THR A 398 -11.16 -15.95 -12.49
C THR A 398 -9.73 -15.78 -13.05
N PRO A 399 -8.82 -14.97 -12.45
CA PRO A 399 -7.45 -14.84 -12.97
C PRO A 399 -6.64 -16.15 -12.94
N THR A 400 -6.88 -17.03 -11.96
CA THR A 400 -6.21 -18.33 -11.83
C THR A 400 -6.69 -19.31 -12.90
N VAL A 401 -8.01 -19.38 -13.14
CA VAL A 401 -8.59 -20.23 -14.19
C VAL A 401 -8.22 -19.72 -15.60
N ALA A 402 -8.28 -18.41 -15.81
CA ALA A 402 -7.84 -17.79 -17.07
C ALA A 402 -6.35 -18.07 -17.35
N TYR A 403 -5.52 -18.19 -16.31
CA TYR A 403 -4.11 -18.52 -16.47
C TYR A 403 -3.87 -20.00 -16.83
N ALA A 404 -4.71 -20.94 -16.37
CA ALA A 404 -4.66 -22.33 -16.87
C ALA A 404 -4.90 -22.38 -18.39
N VAL A 405 -5.88 -21.61 -18.89
CA VAL A 405 -6.16 -21.47 -20.32
C VAL A 405 -5.00 -20.78 -21.07
N GLU A 406 -4.40 -19.72 -20.50
CA GLU A 406 -3.20 -19.07 -21.08
C GLU A 406 -2.01 -20.04 -21.22
N LEU A 407 -1.84 -20.96 -20.27
CA LEU A 407 -0.81 -21.98 -20.29
C LEU A 407 -1.11 -23.14 -21.28
N GLY A 408 -2.29 -23.13 -21.92
CA GLY A 408 -2.70 -24.10 -22.94
C GLY A 408 -3.40 -25.34 -22.40
N PHE A 409 -3.98 -25.28 -21.19
CA PHE A 409 -4.76 -26.38 -20.62
C PHE A 409 -6.27 -26.13 -20.73
N ASP A 410 -7.01 -27.19 -21.04
CA ASP A 410 -8.47 -27.17 -20.99
C ASP A 410 -8.96 -27.02 -19.54
N VAL A 411 -10.04 -26.26 -19.36
CA VAL A 411 -10.73 -26.06 -18.08
C VAL A 411 -12.19 -26.48 -18.21
N ALA A 412 -12.67 -27.23 -17.21
CA ALA A 412 -14.07 -27.65 -17.10
C ALA A 412 -14.61 -27.24 -15.72
N PRO A 413 -15.19 -26.04 -15.59
CA PRO A 413 -15.84 -25.64 -14.34
C PRO A 413 -17.00 -26.57 -14.03
N ILE A 414 -17.15 -26.94 -12.75
CA ILE A 414 -18.26 -27.74 -12.23
C ILE A 414 -19.43 -26.80 -11.88
N GLU A 415 -19.11 -25.72 -11.17
CA GLU A 415 -20.01 -24.63 -10.78
C GLU A 415 -19.22 -23.32 -10.57
N ALA A 416 -19.91 -22.19 -10.50
CA ALA A 416 -19.28 -20.89 -10.25
C ALA A 416 -20.20 -19.87 -9.57
N TYR A 417 -19.62 -18.94 -8.80
CA TYR A 417 -20.26 -17.75 -8.27
C TYR A 417 -19.68 -16.50 -8.96
N VAL A 418 -20.34 -16.05 -10.02
CA VAL A 418 -19.89 -14.95 -10.89
C VAL A 418 -20.55 -13.62 -10.57
N ARG A 419 -19.94 -12.51 -11.02
CA ARG A 419 -20.44 -11.14 -10.85
C ARG A 419 -20.74 -10.52 -12.21
N THR A 420 -22.02 -10.47 -12.57
CA THR A 420 -22.51 -10.06 -13.89
C THR A 420 -22.39 -8.56 -14.17
N GLN A 421 -22.23 -7.73 -13.14
CA GLN A 421 -21.79 -6.35 -13.29
C GLN A 421 -20.36 -6.26 -12.79
N ASN A 422 -19.46 -5.74 -13.62
CA ASN A 422 -18.05 -5.61 -13.27
C ASN A 422 -17.44 -4.31 -13.80
N GLY A 423 -16.26 -3.97 -13.29
CA GLY A 423 -15.53 -2.80 -13.75
C GLY A 423 -14.17 -2.67 -13.07
N ARG A 424 -13.40 -1.67 -13.49
CA ARG A 424 -12.07 -1.37 -12.94
C ARG A 424 -12.16 -0.44 -11.73
N TYR A 425 -12.73 -1.00 -10.65
CA TYR A 425 -12.91 -0.30 -9.37
C TYR A 425 -11.58 0.23 -8.81
N LEU A 426 -10.54 -0.60 -8.86
CA LEU A 426 -9.25 -0.35 -8.21
C LEU A 426 -8.27 0.50 -9.03
N ASP A 427 -8.52 0.79 -10.31
CA ASP A 427 -7.59 1.53 -11.19
C ASP A 427 -7.19 2.91 -10.62
N SER A 428 -8.17 3.71 -10.21
CA SER A 428 -7.92 5.03 -9.63
C SER A 428 -7.15 4.95 -8.31
N TRP A 429 -7.43 3.91 -7.51
CA TRP A 429 -6.78 3.66 -6.22
C TRP A 429 -5.33 3.23 -6.41
N TYR A 430 -5.07 2.29 -7.33
CA TYR A 430 -3.72 1.89 -7.73
C TYR A 430 -2.93 3.08 -8.28
N LYS A 431 -3.49 3.80 -9.26
CA LYS A 431 -2.81 4.94 -9.89
C LYS A 431 -2.36 5.94 -8.83
N ARG A 432 -3.24 6.30 -7.89
CA ARG A 432 -2.93 7.30 -6.86
C ARG A 432 -1.87 6.83 -5.86
N LEU A 433 -1.91 5.57 -5.43
CA LEU A 433 -0.88 5.01 -4.54
C LEU A 433 0.46 4.77 -5.25
N ARG A 434 0.44 4.41 -6.54
CA ARG A 434 1.63 4.34 -7.40
C ARG A 434 2.29 5.70 -7.53
N ASP A 435 1.52 6.73 -7.88
CA ASP A 435 2.03 8.08 -8.09
C ASP A 435 2.61 8.61 -6.76
N ALA A 436 1.86 8.47 -5.65
CA ALA A 436 2.35 8.76 -4.30
C ALA A 436 3.68 8.08 -3.95
N TYR A 437 3.81 6.78 -4.25
CA TYR A 437 5.03 6.02 -3.98
C TYR A 437 6.20 6.47 -4.86
N VAL A 438 5.99 6.59 -6.18
CA VAL A 438 7.05 6.98 -7.13
C VAL A 438 7.54 8.39 -6.85
N ASP A 439 6.65 9.34 -6.55
CA ASP A 439 7.04 10.71 -6.17
C ASP A 439 7.88 10.71 -4.88
N THR A 440 7.49 9.92 -3.88
CA THR A 440 8.24 9.80 -2.60
C THR A 440 9.61 9.16 -2.78
N MET A 441 9.72 8.18 -3.68
CA MET A 441 11.02 7.59 -4.03
C MET A 441 11.90 8.57 -4.82
N ALA A 442 11.30 9.38 -5.69
CA ALA A 442 12.01 10.39 -6.46
C ALA A 442 12.56 11.52 -5.58
N ASP A 443 11.87 11.92 -4.50
CA ASP A 443 12.40 12.85 -3.49
C ASP A 443 13.69 12.30 -2.83
N MET A 444 13.76 10.99 -2.60
CA MET A 444 14.96 10.28 -2.11
C MET A 444 16.00 9.99 -3.23
N GLY A 445 15.81 10.53 -4.44
CA GLY A 445 16.71 10.35 -5.59
C GLY A 445 16.52 9.05 -6.37
N VAL A 446 15.59 8.17 -5.99
CA VAL A 446 15.34 6.88 -6.66
C VAL A 446 14.28 7.07 -7.75
N THR A 447 14.71 7.33 -8.98
CA THR A 447 13.82 7.63 -10.11
C THR A 447 13.66 6.46 -11.09
N THR A 448 12.68 6.55 -11.99
CA THR A 448 12.44 5.58 -13.07
C THR A 448 13.43 5.70 -14.24
N ALA A 449 14.31 6.70 -14.25
CA ALA A 449 15.29 6.96 -15.30
C ALA A 449 16.70 6.40 -14.98
N LEU A 450 16.92 5.90 -13.76
CA LEU A 450 18.19 5.32 -13.34
C LEU A 450 18.49 4.03 -14.12
N THR A 451 19.76 3.81 -14.46
CA THR A 451 20.24 2.48 -14.85
C THR A 451 20.16 1.51 -13.68
N GLU A 452 20.26 0.21 -13.93
CA GLU A 452 20.08 -0.80 -12.89
C GLU A 452 21.16 -0.70 -11.78
N SER A 453 22.40 -0.36 -12.13
CA SER A 453 23.48 -0.09 -11.15
C SER A 453 23.22 1.16 -10.31
N GLU A 454 22.85 2.27 -10.95
CA GLU A 454 22.49 3.52 -10.24
C GLU A 454 21.28 3.33 -9.33
N PHE A 455 20.30 2.53 -9.77
CA PHE A 455 19.12 2.16 -8.97
C PHE A 455 19.51 1.37 -7.72
N LEU A 456 20.39 0.37 -7.83
CA LEU A 456 20.89 -0.39 -6.68
C LEU A 456 21.66 0.51 -5.70
N GLU A 457 22.55 1.35 -6.22
CA GLU A 457 23.32 2.33 -5.43
C GLU A 457 22.46 3.35 -4.69
N ALA A 458 21.39 3.83 -5.33
CA ALA A 458 20.43 4.76 -4.73
C ALA A 458 19.56 4.04 -3.70
N MET A 459 19.07 2.83 -4.02
CA MET A 459 18.25 2.01 -3.11
C MET A 459 18.98 1.64 -1.82
N ALA A 460 20.30 1.41 -1.88
CA ALA A 460 21.13 1.11 -0.71
C ALA A 460 21.20 2.30 0.28
N ARG A 461 21.25 3.54 -0.23
CA ARG A 461 21.43 4.76 0.58
C ARG A 461 20.13 5.52 0.89
N ARG A 462 19.01 5.24 0.21
CA ARG A 462 17.79 6.06 0.26
C ARG A 462 17.28 6.42 1.66
N LYS A 463 17.39 5.50 2.64
CA LYS A 463 16.94 5.71 4.03
C LYS A 463 17.78 6.75 4.78
N GLU A 464 19.02 6.96 4.36
CA GLU A 464 19.97 7.91 4.94
C GLU A 464 19.85 9.30 4.30
N VAL A 465 19.34 9.36 3.06
CA VAL A 465 19.15 10.62 2.29
C VAL A 465 18.07 11.50 2.93
N ASP A 466 16.91 10.91 3.23
CA ASP A 466 15.83 11.60 3.94
C ASP A 466 15.04 10.57 4.79
N PRO A 467 15.29 10.52 6.11
CA PRO A 467 14.58 9.62 7.02
C PRO A 467 13.06 9.84 7.04
N THR A 468 12.58 11.07 6.84
CA THR A 468 11.14 11.40 6.84
C THR A 468 10.47 10.90 5.56
N MET A 469 11.13 10.98 4.41
CA MET A 469 10.64 10.34 3.18
C MET A 469 10.67 8.81 3.28
N ALA A 470 11.59 8.21 4.05
CA ALA A 470 11.57 6.77 4.32
C ALA A 470 10.39 6.35 5.23
N LEU A 471 9.98 7.19 6.19
CA LEU A 471 8.71 7.01 6.93
C LEU A 471 7.51 7.09 5.98
N LEU A 472 7.52 8.04 5.04
CA LEU A 472 6.45 8.21 4.05
C LEU A 472 6.37 7.04 3.07
N GLU A 473 7.51 6.52 2.60
CA GLU A 473 7.62 5.28 1.81
C GLU A 473 6.90 4.12 2.52
N THR A 474 7.16 3.98 3.83
CA THR A 474 6.61 2.93 4.69
C THR A 474 5.10 3.07 4.85
N ALA A 475 4.62 4.28 5.19
CA ALA A 475 3.19 4.54 5.38
C ALA A 475 2.37 4.34 4.08
N ILE A 476 2.90 4.74 2.91
CA ILE A 476 2.26 4.51 1.61
C ILE A 476 2.16 3.00 1.31
N LYS A 477 3.23 2.24 1.57
CA LYS A 477 3.25 0.77 1.37
C LYS A 477 2.28 0.05 2.32
N ALA A 478 2.27 0.42 3.60
CA ALA A 478 1.34 -0.11 4.59
C ALA A 478 -0.13 0.18 4.21
N THR A 479 -0.41 1.38 3.66
CA THR A 479 -1.72 1.76 3.13
C THR A 479 -2.18 0.83 2.02
N ALA A 480 -1.30 0.49 1.09
CA ALA A 480 -1.59 -0.41 -0.01
C ALA A 480 -1.81 -1.87 0.45
N LYS A 481 -0.85 -2.47 1.18
CA LYS A 481 -0.93 -3.86 1.69
C LYS A 481 -2.16 -4.03 2.60
N GLY A 482 -2.34 -3.10 3.53
CA GLY A 482 -3.40 -3.17 4.54
C GLY A 482 -4.82 -3.07 3.98
N ALA A 483 -5.05 -2.24 2.95
CA ALA A 483 -6.39 -2.08 2.36
C ALA A 483 -6.88 -3.37 1.68
N ILE A 484 -6.02 -4.03 0.88
CA ILE A 484 -6.32 -5.33 0.25
C ILE A 484 -6.61 -6.39 1.32
N GLY A 485 -5.82 -6.42 2.40
CA GLY A 485 -6.08 -7.29 3.55
C GLY A 485 -7.45 -7.06 4.20
N LYS A 486 -7.94 -5.82 4.25
CA LYS A 486 -9.24 -5.51 4.87
C LYS A 486 -10.47 -5.83 4.03
N LEU A 487 -10.32 -6.10 2.74
CA LEU A 487 -11.41 -6.60 1.88
C LEU A 487 -11.94 -7.96 2.35
N ARG A 488 -11.13 -8.76 3.06
CA ARG A 488 -11.52 -10.00 3.75
C ARG A 488 -11.06 -9.99 5.20
N GLN A 489 -11.30 -8.89 5.91
CA GLN A 489 -10.89 -8.77 7.31
C GLN A 489 -11.57 -9.87 8.14
N ARG A 490 -10.76 -10.62 8.89
CA ARG A 490 -11.15 -11.63 9.89
C ARG A 490 -11.59 -11.02 11.23
N SER A 491 -12.34 -11.79 12.04
CA SER A 491 -12.75 -11.38 13.39
C SER A 491 -11.54 -11.17 14.31
N ARG A 492 -10.51 -12.03 14.19
CA ARG A 492 -9.32 -12.06 15.06
C ARG A 492 -9.67 -12.10 16.56
N GLY A 493 -10.73 -12.83 16.92
CA GLY A 493 -11.16 -13.00 18.32
C GLY A 493 -11.93 -11.83 18.92
N GLN A 494 -12.33 -10.82 18.14
CA GLN A 494 -13.15 -9.70 18.62
C GLN A 494 -14.54 -10.14 19.10
N VAL A 495 -15.05 -11.23 18.55
CA VAL A 495 -16.32 -11.87 18.91
C VAL A 495 -16.15 -13.39 18.89
N PRO A 496 -17.04 -14.17 19.55
CA PRO A 496 -17.06 -15.62 19.46
C PRO A 496 -17.19 -16.12 18.01
N TYR A 497 -16.79 -17.36 17.78
CA TYR A 497 -16.83 -18.00 16.47
C TYR A 497 -18.28 -18.05 15.92
N TYR A 498 -18.45 -17.75 14.63
CA TYR A 498 -19.74 -17.58 13.96
C TYR A 498 -20.64 -16.41 14.41
N GLU A 499 -20.16 -15.50 15.26
CA GLU A 499 -20.90 -14.27 15.60
C GLU A 499 -20.51 -13.10 14.65
N PRO A 500 -21.44 -12.18 14.35
CA PRO A 500 -21.16 -11.04 13.47
C PRO A 500 -20.16 -10.07 14.10
N TYR A 501 -19.29 -9.49 13.28
CA TYR A 501 -18.27 -8.52 13.71
C TYR A 501 -18.24 -7.27 12.81
N PRO A 502 -17.76 -6.10 13.30
CA PRO A 502 -17.94 -4.80 12.62
C PRO A 502 -17.28 -4.65 11.24
N ALA A 503 -16.53 -5.66 10.78
CA ALA A 503 -16.00 -5.65 9.42
C ALA A 503 -17.04 -6.07 8.37
N LEU A 504 -18.02 -6.90 8.74
CA LEU A 504 -19.01 -7.47 7.83
C LEU A 504 -20.06 -6.44 7.39
N GLU A 505 -20.24 -5.36 8.14
CA GLU A 505 -21.16 -4.26 7.83
C GLU A 505 -20.62 -3.32 6.73
N ARG A 506 -19.35 -3.48 6.31
CA ARG A 506 -18.73 -2.59 5.33
C ARG A 506 -19.08 -3.00 3.90
N VAL A 507 -19.55 -2.04 3.11
CA VAL A 507 -19.75 -2.15 1.64
C VAL A 507 -18.50 -2.66 0.90
N ASN A 508 -17.30 -2.38 1.42
CA ASN A 508 -16.03 -2.84 0.87
C ASN A 508 -15.46 -4.11 1.53
N TRP A 509 -16.24 -4.83 2.35
CA TRP A 509 -15.93 -6.22 2.71
C TRP A 509 -16.31 -7.11 1.53
N ARG A 510 -15.34 -7.35 0.66
CA ARG A 510 -15.48 -8.03 -0.64
C ARG A 510 -14.38 -9.09 -0.77
N PRO A 511 -14.60 -10.30 -0.20
CA PRO A 511 -13.61 -11.38 -0.21
C PRO A 511 -13.22 -11.82 -1.61
N ASP A 512 -14.16 -11.80 -2.56
CA ASP A 512 -13.96 -12.09 -3.97
C ASP A 512 -12.98 -11.10 -4.65
N ILE A 513 -13.07 -9.81 -4.33
CA ILE A 513 -12.15 -8.79 -4.84
C ILE A 513 -10.73 -9.03 -4.28
N ARG A 514 -10.60 -9.38 -3.00
CA ARG A 514 -9.30 -9.76 -2.43
C ARG A 514 -8.71 -10.98 -3.17
N ALA A 515 -9.51 -12.02 -3.32
CA ALA A 515 -9.10 -13.26 -3.96
C ALA A 515 -8.64 -13.02 -5.41
N ALA A 516 -9.37 -12.22 -6.18
CA ALA A 516 -8.98 -11.84 -7.54
C ALA A 516 -7.65 -11.05 -7.59
N VAL A 517 -7.38 -10.15 -6.63
CA VAL A 517 -6.09 -9.43 -6.55
C VAL A 517 -4.94 -10.37 -6.22
N LEU A 518 -5.13 -11.31 -5.30
CA LEU A 518 -4.10 -12.29 -4.90
C LEU A 518 -3.83 -13.32 -6.00
N ALA A 519 -4.88 -13.83 -6.65
CA ALA A 519 -4.79 -14.63 -7.87
C ALA A 519 -3.96 -13.91 -8.95
N ASN A 520 -4.31 -12.65 -9.25
CA ASN A 520 -3.61 -11.87 -10.27
C ASN A 520 -2.14 -11.58 -9.90
N GLN A 521 -1.83 -11.42 -8.60
CA GLN A 521 -0.45 -11.34 -8.11
C GLN A 521 0.31 -12.64 -8.35
N ARG A 522 -0.25 -13.79 -7.95
CA ARG A 522 0.41 -15.10 -8.05
C ARG A 522 0.66 -15.52 -9.50
N VAL A 523 -0.34 -15.39 -10.39
CA VAL A 523 -0.16 -15.69 -11.83
C VAL A 523 0.73 -14.65 -12.52
N GLY A 524 0.70 -13.38 -12.07
CA GLY A 524 1.61 -12.33 -12.50
C GLY A 524 3.07 -12.63 -12.19
N LEU A 525 3.34 -13.18 -11.00
CA LEU A 525 4.65 -13.62 -10.53
C LEU A 525 5.08 -14.89 -11.30
N HIS A 526 4.24 -15.93 -11.36
CA HIS A 526 4.53 -17.19 -12.05
C HIS A 526 4.87 -16.98 -13.54
N ARG A 527 4.15 -16.10 -14.24
CA ARG A 527 4.44 -15.75 -15.64
C ARG A 527 5.84 -15.15 -15.83
N LYS A 528 6.40 -14.47 -14.82
CA LYS A 528 7.80 -13.98 -14.85
C LYS A 528 8.79 -15.08 -14.50
N LEU A 529 8.47 -16.00 -13.57
CA LEU A 529 9.31 -17.18 -13.28
C LEU A 529 9.50 -18.01 -14.56
N MET A 530 8.40 -18.40 -15.21
CA MET A 530 8.38 -19.18 -16.46
C MET A 530 9.24 -18.54 -17.56
N LYS A 531 9.17 -17.20 -17.71
CA LYS A 531 9.98 -16.46 -18.68
C LYS A 531 11.46 -16.36 -18.28
N THR A 532 11.76 -16.30 -16.99
CA THR A 532 13.14 -16.23 -16.46
C THR A 532 13.83 -17.58 -16.64
N ALA A 533 13.15 -18.67 -16.29
CA ALA A 533 13.59 -20.04 -16.57
C ALA A 533 13.81 -20.27 -18.09
N ALA A 534 12.83 -19.94 -18.94
CA ALA A 534 12.99 -20.13 -20.39
C ALA A 534 14.11 -19.26 -21.02
N ALA A 535 14.43 -18.11 -20.42
CA ALA A 535 15.48 -17.20 -20.92
C ALA A 535 16.90 -17.69 -20.56
N ALA A 536 17.11 -18.11 -19.31
CA ALA A 536 18.45 -18.34 -18.74
C ALA A 536 18.60 -19.61 -17.89
N ASP A 537 17.64 -20.55 -17.95
CA ASP A 537 17.57 -21.78 -17.15
C ASP A 537 17.67 -21.56 -15.64
N LEU A 538 17.17 -20.40 -15.20
CA LEU A 538 17.25 -19.93 -13.82
C LEU A 538 15.93 -20.14 -13.08
N TYR A 539 15.97 -20.92 -12.00
CA TYR A 539 14.81 -21.34 -11.21
C TYR A 539 14.90 -20.82 -9.76
N PRO A 540 13.78 -20.42 -9.15
CA PRO A 540 13.75 -20.04 -7.75
C PRO A 540 14.01 -21.26 -6.85
N VAL A 541 14.55 -21.01 -5.65
CA VAL A 541 14.66 -22.03 -4.57
C VAL A 541 13.66 -21.77 -3.43
N ALA A 542 13.23 -20.52 -3.25
CA ALA A 542 12.17 -20.15 -2.31
C ALA A 542 11.43 -18.89 -2.78
N ILE A 543 10.15 -18.77 -2.41
CA ILE A 543 9.30 -17.60 -2.67
C ILE A 543 8.45 -17.34 -1.42
N GLY A 544 8.63 -16.20 -0.78
CA GLY A 544 7.79 -15.70 0.31
C GLY A 544 7.05 -14.45 -0.12
N THR A 545 5.73 -14.55 -0.29
CA THR A 545 4.82 -13.50 -0.77
C THR A 545 5.18 -12.95 -2.16
N ASP A 546 6.15 -12.04 -2.21
CA ASP A 546 6.67 -11.33 -3.38
C ASP A 546 8.22 -11.30 -3.46
N ALA A 547 8.90 -11.84 -2.45
CA ALA A 547 10.35 -12.03 -2.39
C ALA A 547 10.74 -13.38 -2.98
N ILE A 548 11.50 -13.37 -4.08
CA ILE A 548 11.98 -14.55 -4.80
C ILE A 548 13.48 -14.76 -4.55
N VAL A 549 13.86 -15.95 -4.09
CA VAL A 549 15.25 -16.35 -3.83
C VAL A 549 15.80 -17.13 -5.01
N TYR A 550 16.95 -16.70 -5.53
CA TYR A 550 17.69 -17.36 -6.59
C TYR A 550 19.12 -17.70 -6.14
N PRO A 551 19.67 -18.86 -6.52
CA PRO A 551 21.11 -19.13 -6.44
C PRO A 551 21.86 -18.24 -7.45
N SER A 552 23.06 -17.79 -7.09
CA SER A 552 23.77 -16.75 -7.83
C SER A 552 25.30 -16.88 -7.77
N PRO A 553 26.02 -16.66 -8.88
CA PRO A 553 27.48 -16.62 -8.91
C PRO A 553 28.06 -15.37 -8.21
N GLY A 554 27.25 -14.32 -8.06
CA GLY A 554 27.64 -13.07 -7.41
C GLY A 554 26.56 -12.53 -6.44
N PRO A 555 26.89 -11.51 -5.63
CA PRO A 555 26.03 -11.08 -4.54
C PRO A 555 24.92 -10.09 -4.94
N SER A 556 24.80 -9.73 -6.21
CA SER A 556 23.88 -8.70 -6.73
C SER A 556 22.72 -9.31 -7.54
N PRO A 557 21.53 -8.67 -7.59
CA PRO A 557 20.52 -9.02 -8.58
C PRO A 557 21.00 -8.90 -10.04
N LEU A 558 22.06 -8.15 -10.32
CA LEU A 558 22.69 -8.11 -11.66
C LEU A 558 23.39 -9.42 -12.03
N ASP A 559 23.76 -10.23 -11.05
CA ASP A 559 24.38 -11.55 -11.25
C ASP A 559 23.31 -12.66 -11.47
N VAL A 560 22.03 -12.29 -11.33
CA VAL A 560 20.86 -13.19 -11.38
C VAL A 560 19.95 -12.86 -12.56
N LEU A 561 19.55 -11.61 -12.71
CA LEU A 561 18.51 -11.24 -13.66
C LEU A 561 19.03 -11.34 -15.10
N PRO A 562 18.30 -12.01 -16.01
CA PRO A 562 18.80 -12.24 -17.36
C PRO A 562 18.65 -11.02 -18.27
N HIS A 563 19.69 -10.75 -19.06
CA HIS A 563 19.73 -9.73 -20.10
C HIS A 563 19.81 -10.33 -21.50
N THR A 564 19.42 -9.56 -22.51
CA THR A 564 19.68 -9.85 -23.92
C THR A 564 21.16 -9.58 -24.26
N PRO A 565 21.68 -10.06 -25.40
CA PRO A 565 23.07 -9.78 -25.83
C PRO A 565 23.41 -8.28 -25.93
N GLU A 566 22.39 -7.42 -26.12
CA GLU A 566 22.53 -5.96 -26.14
C GLU A 566 22.50 -5.31 -24.74
N GLY A 567 22.58 -6.12 -23.67
CA GLY A 567 22.60 -5.66 -22.27
C GLY A 567 21.26 -5.13 -21.74
N LYS A 568 20.13 -5.47 -22.37
CA LYS A 568 18.79 -5.04 -21.92
C LYS A 568 18.10 -6.12 -21.09
N PRO A 569 17.33 -5.80 -20.02
CA PRO A 569 16.60 -6.81 -19.26
C PRO A 569 15.66 -7.64 -20.16
N ALA A 570 15.72 -8.96 -20.03
CA ALA A 570 15.09 -9.89 -20.96
C ALA A 570 13.56 -9.64 -21.09
N PRO A 571 12.95 -9.94 -22.26
CA PRO A 571 11.54 -9.63 -22.49
C PRO A 571 10.56 -10.40 -21.57
N GLY A 572 10.00 -9.68 -20.59
CA GLY A 572 8.95 -10.18 -19.70
C GLY A 572 9.44 -11.00 -18.50
N THR A 573 10.74 -11.03 -18.24
CA THR A 573 11.32 -11.48 -16.96
C THR A 573 11.15 -10.42 -15.88
N PHE A 574 11.70 -10.64 -14.70
CA PHE A 574 11.86 -9.58 -13.70
C PHE A 574 12.84 -8.50 -14.20
N ARG A 575 12.65 -7.26 -13.73
CA ARG A 575 13.45 -6.07 -14.10
C ARG A 575 13.69 -5.24 -12.86
N LEU A 576 14.91 -4.75 -12.66
CA LEU A 576 15.18 -3.79 -11.59
C LEU A 576 14.48 -2.46 -11.88
N GLY A 577 14.04 -1.79 -10.82
CA GLY A 577 13.51 -0.43 -10.90
C GLY A 577 12.45 -0.14 -9.86
N VAL A 578 12.15 1.15 -9.71
CA VAL A 578 11.29 1.67 -8.64
C VAL A 578 9.79 1.44 -8.88
N SER A 579 9.35 1.27 -10.12
CA SER A 579 7.91 1.20 -10.43
C SER A 579 7.24 -0.03 -9.79
N PRO A 580 5.98 0.06 -9.33
CA PRO A 580 5.23 -1.11 -8.87
C PRO A 580 5.21 -2.25 -9.90
N GLY A 581 5.52 -3.46 -9.44
CA GLY A 581 5.68 -4.66 -10.27
C GLY A 581 7.07 -4.85 -10.89
N MET A 582 8.00 -3.90 -10.77
CA MET A 582 9.45 -4.14 -10.93
C MET A 582 10.04 -4.71 -9.63
N VAL A 583 11.26 -5.24 -9.68
CA VAL A 583 11.95 -5.76 -8.49
C VAL A 583 12.98 -4.79 -7.92
N LYS A 584 13.28 -4.96 -6.63
CA LYS A 584 14.44 -4.39 -5.95
C LYS A 584 15.29 -5.51 -5.35
N HIS A 585 16.52 -5.18 -4.96
CA HIS A 585 17.30 -6.03 -4.06
C HIS A 585 16.67 -6.00 -2.66
N GLN A 586 16.35 -7.18 -2.10
CA GLN A 586 15.96 -7.30 -0.69
C GLN A 586 17.16 -7.63 0.19
N GLY A 587 18.04 -8.52 -0.27
CA GLY A 587 19.16 -9.04 0.50
C GLY A 587 19.93 -10.11 -0.25
N THR A 588 21.08 -10.46 0.30
CA THR A 588 21.94 -11.56 -0.17
C THR A 588 22.51 -12.27 1.04
N GLN A 589 22.61 -13.59 0.97
CA GLN A 589 23.38 -14.41 1.92
C GLN A 589 24.22 -15.43 1.15
N THR A 590 25.13 -16.13 1.83
CA THR A 590 25.84 -17.25 1.22
C THR A 590 24.97 -18.51 1.20
N VAL A 591 25.22 -19.43 0.27
CA VAL A 591 24.58 -20.77 0.30
C VAL A 591 24.93 -21.50 1.59
N LEU A 592 26.19 -21.42 2.05
CA LEU A 592 26.63 -22.04 3.31
C LEU A 592 25.85 -21.54 4.54
N TRP A 593 25.48 -20.26 4.58
CA TRP A 593 24.61 -19.73 5.64
C TRP A 593 23.20 -20.32 5.57
N ALA A 594 22.66 -20.53 4.37
CA ALA A 594 21.33 -21.13 4.20
C ALA A 594 21.33 -22.61 4.64
N GLU A 595 22.35 -23.38 4.26
CA GLU A 595 22.52 -24.76 4.71
C GLU A 595 22.64 -24.85 6.25
N GLN A 596 23.39 -23.95 6.89
CA GLN A 596 23.44 -23.86 8.35
C GLN A 596 22.03 -23.60 8.94
N GLN A 597 21.24 -22.71 8.35
CA GLN A 597 19.85 -22.47 8.81
C GLN A 597 18.95 -23.68 8.61
N PHE A 598 19.11 -24.45 7.54
CA PHE A 598 18.36 -25.69 7.31
C PHE A 598 18.76 -26.79 8.31
N GLU A 599 20.05 -26.94 8.63
CA GLU A 599 20.55 -27.87 9.65
C GLU A 599 20.00 -27.49 11.04
N GLU A 600 20.12 -26.23 11.45
CA GLU A 600 19.62 -25.72 12.74
C GLU A 600 18.12 -25.92 12.94
N ARG A 601 17.33 -25.96 11.86
CA ARG A 601 15.87 -26.19 11.90
C ARG A 601 15.44 -27.62 11.53
N GLY A 602 16.39 -28.51 11.22
CA GLY A 602 16.12 -29.90 10.89
C GLY A 602 15.44 -30.12 9.52
N GLY A 603 15.60 -29.20 8.57
CA GLY A 603 15.06 -29.33 7.22
C GLY A 603 14.95 -28.01 6.44
N VAL A 604 14.66 -28.13 5.14
CA VAL A 604 14.43 -26.98 4.25
C VAL A 604 13.13 -26.27 4.63
N PHE A 605 13.18 -24.94 4.71
CA PHE A 605 12.04 -24.06 4.94
C PHE A 605 12.18 -22.79 4.10
N ASN A 606 11.10 -21.99 4.00
CA ASN A 606 11.11 -20.77 3.22
C ASN A 606 12.01 -19.68 3.87
N ILE A 607 13.22 -19.54 3.37
CA ILE A 607 14.27 -18.68 3.93
C ILE A 607 14.18 -17.21 3.46
N SER A 608 13.32 -16.92 2.48
CA SER A 608 13.20 -15.60 1.81
C SER A 608 13.12 -14.41 2.78
N ASN A 609 12.34 -14.54 3.85
CA ASN A 609 12.13 -13.50 4.86
C ASN A 609 13.32 -13.23 5.79
N LEU A 610 14.27 -14.16 5.87
CA LEU A 610 15.49 -14.05 6.69
C LEU A 610 16.62 -13.35 5.92
N ILE A 611 16.60 -13.39 4.58
CA ILE A 611 17.61 -12.74 3.74
C ILE A 611 17.17 -11.29 3.46
N LYS A 612 17.76 -10.35 4.22
CA LYS A 612 17.52 -8.89 4.12
C LYS A 612 18.84 -8.12 4.26
N THR A 613 19.00 -7.03 3.51
CA THR A 613 20.12 -6.08 3.66
C THR A 613 20.07 -5.31 4.98
N ASP A 614 18.90 -5.24 5.61
CA ASP A 614 18.64 -4.50 6.85
C ASP A 614 17.87 -5.41 7.82
N GLN A 615 18.55 -5.85 8.87
CA GLN A 615 17.97 -6.76 9.87
C GLN A 615 16.89 -6.11 10.75
N SER A 616 16.80 -4.77 10.79
CA SER A 616 15.73 -4.06 11.51
C SER A 616 14.34 -4.25 10.87
N ALA A 617 14.29 -4.67 9.60
CA ALA A 617 13.05 -4.96 8.86
C ALA A 617 12.46 -6.36 9.15
N GLY A 618 12.75 -6.93 10.33
CA GLY A 618 12.19 -8.20 10.82
C GLY A 618 10.73 -8.09 11.27
N GLU A 619 9.97 -9.17 11.07
CA GLU A 619 8.62 -9.43 11.60
C GLU A 619 7.50 -8.46 11.15
N GLY A 620 6.90 -8.75 10.00
CA GLY A 620 5.79 -7.99 9.44
C GLY A 620 5.09 -8.63 8.22
N GLU A 621 5.13 -9.97 8.12
CA GLU A 621 4.26 -10.69 7.17
C GLU A 621 2.83 -10.81 7.69
#